data_AF-A0A8T4FSH0-F1
#
_entry.id   AF-A0A8T4FSH0-F1
#
_cell.length_a   1.000
_cell.length_b   1.000
_cell.length_c   1.000
_cell.angle_alpha   90.00
_cell.angle_beta   90.00
_cell.angle_gamma   90.00
#
_symmetry.space_group_name_H-M   'P 1'
#
loop_
_entity.id
_entity.type
_entity.pdbx_description
1 polymer ?
#
loop_
_entity_poly.entity_id
_entity_poly.type
_entity_poly.pdbx_seq_one_letter_code
_entity_poly.pdbx_strand_id
1 'polypeptide(L)'
;MSFICPYCFESINRIDDVHYVCTDVGHSKRAILEEDLEYARYHGLETYTRTSHVVRNYDRRSPKCDVCGAPLRRMLCPACHNALPYGIDKWDLNFFAVVGPRAVGKSHYIGVLIKVLENMSREFEWSMSPIDSKVNDLYNKKYANTLFTKKQSMGSTPRVVLETYEPLAYTLKMYNGKVAGVFFVDTAGEDVSADDYAYTIQKYISNSSGIIFLVDPLQFDYVKDRIGA
;
A
#
# COMPACT_ATOMS: atom_id res chain seq x y z
N MET A 1 2.85 20.85 -2.15
CA MET A 1 3.50 19.68 -1.54
C MET A 1 3.20 18.51 -2.44
N SER A 2 4.24 17.82 -2.90
CA SER A 2 4.13 16.59 -3.68
C SER A 2 4.18 15.39 -2.75
N PHE A 3 3.55 14.29 -3.14
CA PHE A 3 3.63 13.03 -2.39
C PHE A 3 3.47 11.85 -3.35
N ILE A 4 3.92 10.67 -2.94
CA ILE A 4 3.85 9.46 -3.76
C ILE A 4 2.59 8.67 -3.41
N CYS A 5 1.85 8.24 -4.42
CA CYS A 5 0.71 7.34 -4.22
C CYS A 5 1.20 6.00 -3.67
N PRO A 6 0.66 5.50 -2.54
CA PRO A 6 1.16 4.27 -1.95
C PRO A 6 0.80 3.00 -2.73
N TYR A 7 -0.15 3.10 -3.65
CA TYR A 7 -0.63 1.98 -4.45
C TYR A 7 0.17 1.83 -5.75
N CYS A 8 0.27 2.91 -6.55
CA CYS A 8 0.90 2.87 -7.87
C CYS A 8 2.28 3.53 -7.94
N PHE A 9 2.76 4.13 -6.84
CA PHE A 9 4.04 4.85 -6.74
C PHE A 9 4.20 6.03 -7.70
N GLU A 10 3.10 6.52 -8.26
CA GLU A 10 3.11 7.74 -9.07
C GLU A 10 3.28 8.98 -8.19
N SER A 11 4.09 9.93 -8.65
CA SER A 11 4.25 11.22 -7.98
C SER A 11 3.02 12.09 -8.22
N ILE A 12 2.37 12.51 -7.15
CA ILE A 12 1.30 13.49 -7.17
C ILE A 12 1.92 14.83 -6.80
N ASN A 13 2.13 15.68 -7.81
CA ASN A 13 2.90 16.92 -7.66
C ASN A 13 2.21 17.95 -6.76
N ARG A 14 0.87 17.98 -6.78
CA ARG A 14 0.07 18.84 -5.90
C ARG A 14 -1.12 18.07 -5.37
N ILE A 15 -1.50 18.37 -4.13
CA ILE A 15 -2.74 17.87 -3.54
C ILE A 15 -3.98 18.27 -4.36
N ASP A 16 -3.90 19.37 -5.11
CA ASP A 16 -4.96 19.86 -6.00
C ASP A 16 -5.08 19.09 -7.33
N ASP A 17 -4.20 18.10 -7.55
CA ASP A 17 -4.21 17.25 -8.75
C ASP A 17 -4.86 15.88 -8.47
N VAL A 18 -5.41 15.66 -7.27
CA VAL A 18 -6.15 14.45 -6.93
C VAL A 18 -7.54 14.46 -7.55
N HIS A 19 -8.12 13.28 -7.73
CA HIS A 19 -9.56 13.17 -7.98
C HIS A 19 -10.29 12.94 -6.65
N TYR A 20 -11.61 12.99 -6.66
CA TYR A 20 -12.42 12.70 -5.47
C TYR A 20 -13.52 11.71 -5.78
N VAL A 21 -13.96 10.97 -4.76
CA VAL A 21 -15.23 10.27 -4.78
C VAL A 21 -16.21 10.95 -3.83
N CYS A 22 -17.39 11.31 -4.34
CA CYS A 22 -18.45 11.90 -3.54
C CYS A 22 -19.15 10.81 -2.71
N THR A 23 -19.02 10.88 -1.40
CA THR A 23 -19.64 9.92 -0.47
C THR A 23 -20.94 10.43 0.16
N ASP A 24 -21.50 11.53 -0.36
CA ASP A 24 -22.72 12.09 0.22
C ASP A 24 -23.94 11.21 -0.10
N VAL A 25 -24.82 11.07 0.89
CA VAL A 25 -26.02 10.25 0.80
C VAL A 25 -26.99 10.73 -0.29
N GLY A 26 -26.92 11.99 -0.72
CA GLY A 26 -27.67 12.53 -1.84
C GLY A 26 -27.45 11.76 -3.16
N HIS A 27 -26.28 11.16 -3.34
CA HIS A 27 -25.99 10.26 -4.48
C HIS A 27 -26.37 8.81 -4.23
N SER A 28 -26.24 8.32 -2.98
CA SER A 28 -26.66 6.95 -2.64
C SER A 28 -28.16 6.72 -2.86
N LYS A 29 -28.99 7.76 -2.82
CA LYS A 29 -30.43 7.70 -3.16
C LYS A 29 -30.73 7.64 -4.67
N ARG A 30 -29.78 8.05 -5.51
CA ARG A 30 -29.95 8.05 -6.99
C ARG A 30 -29.26 6.87 -7.67
N ALA A 31 -28.64 5.96 -6.91
CA ALA A 31 -27.89 4.82 -7.44
C ALA A 31 -27.03 5.22 -8.65
N ILE A 32 -26.14 6.19 -8.45
CA ILE A 32 -25.17 6.54 -9.49
C ILE A 32 -24.24 5.34 -9.64
N LEU A 33 -24.40 4.65 -10.75
CA LEU A 33 -23.47 3.67 -11.27
C LEU A 33 -22.58 4.42 -12.26
N GLU A 34 -21.43 4.86 -11.81
CA GLU A 34 -20.44 5.53 -12.66
C GLU A 34 -19.32 4.56 -13.00
N GLU A 35 -18.99 4.49 -14.29
CA GLU A 35 -17.82 3.74 -14.75
C GLU A 35 -16.53 4.48 -14.37
N ASP A 36 -15.60 3.75 -13.77
CA ASP A 36 -14.28 4.25 -13.40
C ASP A 36 -13.21 3.49 -14.19
N LEU A 37 -12.93 4.04 -15.37
CA LEU A 37 -11.98 3.49 -16.34
C LEU A 37 -10.55 3.51 -15.82
N GLU A 38 -10.17 4.50 -15.02
CA GLU A 38 -8.82 4.60 -14.45
C GLU A 38 -8.57 3.49 -13.42
N TYR A 39 -9.55 3.19 -12.57
CA TYR A 39 -9.48 2.06 -11.65
C TYR A 39 -9.47 0.72 -12.41
N ALA A 40 -10.37 0.56 -13.39
CA ALA A 40 -10.45 -0.65 -14.21
C ALA A 40 -9.11 -0.93 -14.90
N ARG A 41 -8.54 0.08 -15.58
CA ARG A 41 -7.26 -0.01 -16.28
C ARG A 41 -6.11 -0.38 -15.35
N TYR A 42 -6.03 0.24 -14.17
CA TYR A 42 -4.96 -0.05 -13.21
C TYR A 42 -5.03 -1.47 -12.67
N HIS A 43 -6.24 -1.97 -12.42
CA HIS A 43 -6.48 -3.31 -11.86
C HIS A 43 -6.66 -4.40 -12.94
N GLY A 44 -6.39 -4.11 -14.22
CA GLY A 44 -6.51 -5.07 -15.31
C GLY A 44 -7.95 -5.55 -15.58
N LEU A 45 -8.96 -4.81 -15.11
CA LEU A 45 -10.37 -5.16 -15.27
C LEU A 45 -10.91 -4.64 -16.60
N GLU A 46 -11.79 -5.41 -17.24
CA GLU A 46 -12.51 -4.95 -18.44
C GLU A 46 -13.35 -3.70 -18.16
N THR A 47 -14.06 -3.70 -17.02
CA THR A 47 -14.86 -2.57 -16.55
C THR A 47 -14.87 -2.55 -15.02
N TYR A 48 -15.11 -1.38 -14.43
CA TYR A 48 -15.37 -1.23 -13.00
C TYR A 48 -16.37 -0.11 -12.77
N THR A 49 -17.44 -0.40 -12.04
CA THR A 49 -18.51 0.55 -11.75
C THR A 49 -18.52 0.90 -10.27
N ARG A 50 -18.45 2.19 -9.95
CA ARG A 50 -18.64 2.68 -8.58
C ARG A 50 -20.10 2.99 -8.31
N THR A 51 -20.49 2.80 -7.06
CA THR A 51 -21.77 3.28 -6.51
C THR A 51 -21.70 4.74 -6.04
N SER A 52 -20.71 5.50 -6.51
CA SER A 52 -20.40 6.85 -6.05
C SER A 52 -19.82 7.66 -7.21
N HIS A 53 -20.15 8.95 -7.24
CA HIS A 53 -19.73 9.87 -8.29
C HIS A 53 -18.26 10.27 -8.16
N VAL A 54 -17.49 10.19 -9.24
CA VAL A 54 -16.06 10.56 -9.30
C VAL A 54 -15.94 11.99 -9.84
N VAL A 55 -15.37 12.87 -9.03
CA VAL A 55 -15.13 14.26 -9.39
C VAL A 55 -13.67 14.45 -9.76
N ARG A 56 -13.43 14.70 -11.05
CA ARG A 56 -12.09 14.93 -11.61
C ARG A 56 -11.75 16.41 -11.70
N ASN A 57 -12.76 17.24 -11.96
CA ASN A 57 -12.64 18.69 -12.07
C ASN A 57 -13.45 19.37 -10.97
N TYR A 58 -12.83 20.29 -10.24
CA TYR A 58 -13.44 20.99 -9.12
C TYR A 58 -12.74 22.34 -8.88
N ASP A 59 -13.42 23.26 -8.19
CA ASP A 59 -12.77 24.47 -7.67
C ASP A 59 -11.79 24.10 -6.56
N ARG A 60 -10.50 24.28 -6.82
CA ARG A 60 -9.40 23.95 -5.89
C ARG A 60 -9.50 24.70 -4.56
N ARG A 61 -10.12 25.88 -4.53
CA ARG A 61 -10.30 26.66 -3.29
C ARG A 61 -11.45 26.15 -2.44
N SER A 62 -12.44 25.51 -3.06
CA SER A 62 -13.61 24.96 -2.38
C SER A 62 -14.06 23.67 -3.09
N PRO A 63 -13.36 22.54 -2.87
CA PRO A 63 -13.69 21.29 -3.52
C PRO A 63 -15.10 20.83 -3.15
N LYS A 64 -16.00 20.90 -4.14
CA LYS A 64 -17.40 20.50 -4.02
C LYS A 64 -17.77 19.61 -5.19
N CYS A 65 -18.70 18.70 -4.95
CA CYS A 65 -19.26 17.90 -6.02
C CYS A 65 -20.04 18.78 -6.99
N ASP A 66 -19.75 18.61 -8.27
CA ASP A 66 -20.41 19.21 -9.42
C ASP A 66 -21.88 18.80 -9.59
N VAL A 67 -22.29 17.65 -9.03
CA VAL A 67 -23.68 17.16 -9.11
C VAL A 67 -24.52 17.57 -7.90
N CYS A 68 -24.04 17.35 -6.67
CA CYS A 68 -24.84 17.60 -5.45
C CYS A 68 -24.38 18.81 -4.62
N GLY A 69 -23.25 19.44 -4.95
CA GLY A 69 -22.70 20.57 -4.20
C GLY A 69 -22.05 20.21 -2.85
N ALA A 70 -22.06 18.94 -2.44
CA ALA A 70 -21.49 18.49 -1.16
C ALA A 70 -19.96 18.66 -1.13
N PRO A 71 -19.36 18.94 0.03
CA PRO A 71 -17.91 19.07 0.17
C PRO A 71 -17.21 17.74 -0.10
N LEU A 72 -16.15 17.77 -0.91
CA LEU A 72 -15.37 16.59 -1.27
C LEU A 72 -14.28 16.34 -0.22
N ARG A 73 -14.16 15.08 0.24
CA ARG A 73 -13.21 14.69 1.29
C ARG A 73 -12.43 13.42 1.01
N ARG A 74 -13.01 12.48 0.24
CA ARG A 74 -12.34 11.23 -0.11
C ARG A 74 -11.57 11.40 -1.41
N MET A 75 -10.25 11.51 -1.29
CA MET A 75 -9.35 11.66 -2.42
C MET A 75 -9.09 10.32 -3.10
N LEU A 76 -8.91 10.35 -4.41
CA LEU A 76 -8.47 9.26 -5.25
C LEU A 76 -7.15 9.67 -5.92
N CYS A 77 -6.24 8.72 -6.09
CA CYS A 77 -5.07 8.93 -6.94
C CYS A 77 -5.53 9.14 -8.39
N PRO A 78 -5.07 10.18 -9.11
CA PRO A 78 -5.51 10.42 -10.49
C PRO A 78 -5.00 9.35 -11.48
N ALA A 79 -3.94 8.61 -11.12
CA ALA A 79 -3.36 7.59 -12.00
C ALA A 79 -4.01 6.21 -11.84
N CYS A 80 -4.34 5.80 -10.60
CA CYS A 80 -4.87 4.45 -10.33
C CYS A 80 -6.25 4.43 -9.69
N HIS A 81 -6.80 5.58 -9.32
CA HIS A 81 -8.10 5.74 -8.67
C HIS A 81 -8.29 4.93 -7.38
N ASN A 82 -7.21 4.44 -6.77
CA ASN A 82 -7.27 3.93 -5.40
C ASN A 82 -7.51 5.10 -4.43
N ALA A 83 -8.33 4.84 -3.41
CA ALA A 83 -8.65 5.83 -2.39
C ALA A 83 -7.40 6.15 -1.57
N LEU A 84 -7.00 7.42 -1.55
CA LEU A 84 -5.84 7.85 -0.81
C LEU A 84 -6.16 7.93 0.70
N PRO A 85 -5.22 7.52 1.56
CA PRO A 85 -5.37 7.67 3.00
C PRO A 85 -5.68 9.12 3.41
N TYR A 86 -6.54 9.28 4.40
CA TYR A 86 -6.93 10.61 4.87
C TYR A 86 -5.75 11.35 5.50
N GLY A 87 -5.45 12.55 5.00
CA GLY A 87 -4.35 13.38 5.50
C GLY A 87 -2.97 12.96 5.00
N ILE A 88 -2.88 12.07 4.00
CA ILE A 88 -1.62 11.61 3.41
C ILE A 88 -0.70 12.76 2.96
N ASP A 89 -1.28 13.90 2.58
CA ASP A 89 -0.60 15.13 2.16
C ASP A 89 0.22 15.80 3.27
N LYS A 90 -0.01 15.41 4.53
CA LYS A 90 0.67 15.93 5.72
C LYS A 90 1.61 14.91 6.36
N TRP A 91 1.65 13.69 5.83
CA TRP A 91 2.45 12.61 6.40
C TRP A 91 3.86 12.65 5.84
N ASP A 92 4.82 12.19 6.64
CA ASP A 92 6.13 11.80 6.14
C ASP A 92 6.04 10.37 5.58
N LEU A 93 6.05 10.23 4.26
CA LEU A 93 5.82 8.94 3.59
C LEU A 93 7.13 8.15 3.45
N ASN A 94 7.17 6.98 4.05
CA ASN A 94 8.34 6.13 4.13
C ASN A 94 8.07 4.75 3.51
N PHE A 95 8.71 4.49 2.36
CA PHE A 95 8.54 3.26 1.59
C PHE A 95 9.75 2.35 1.79
N PHE A 96 9.55 1.12 2.29
CA PHE A 96 10.65 0.19 2.62
C PHE A 96 10.66 -1.06 1.75
N ALA A 97 11.50 -1.06 0.72
CA ALA A 97 11.58 -2.16 -0.22
C ALA A 97 12.26 -3.39 0.38
N VAL A 98 11.56 -4.50 0.47
CA VAL A 98 12.12 -5.78 0.94
C VAL A 98 12.48 -6.63 -0.27
N VAL A 99 13.78 -6.81 -0.50
CA VAL A 99 14.33 -7.48 -1.68
C VAL A 99 15.26 -8.64 -1.28
N GLY A 100 15.38 -9.62 -2.16
CA GLY A 100 16.19 -10.81 -1.93
C GLY A 100 15.69 -12.02 -2.74
N PRO A 101 16.49 -13.09 -2.83
CA PRO A 101 16.16 -14.30 -3.58
C PRO A 101 14.82 -14.94 -3.19
N ARG A 102 14.31 -15.88 -4.00
CA ARG A 102 13.16 -16.70 -3.60
C ARG A 102 13.45 -17.46 -2.31
N ALA A 103 12.38 -17.70 -1.54
CA ALA A 103 12.41 -18.45 -0.29
C ALA A 103 13.36 -17.91 0.82
N VAL A 104 13.95 -16.72 0.67
CA VAL A 104 14.85 -16.10 1.67
C VAL A 104 14.14 -15.59 2.94
N GLY A 105 12.81 -15.76 3.03
CA GLY A 105 12.03 -15.37 4.20
C GLY A 105 11.44 -13.94 4.19
N LYS A 106 11.35 -13.26 3.05
CA LYS A 106 10.78 -11.88 2.94
C LYS A 106 9.41 -11.71 3.62
N SER A 107 8.43 -12.53 3.27
CA SER A 107 7.09 -12.45 3.85
C SER A 107 7.09 -12.76 5.35
N HIS A 108 7.98 -13.66 5.80
CA HIS A 108 8.15 -13.98 7.22
C HIS A 108 8.73 -12.77 7.97
N TYR A 109 9.80 -12.18 7.44
CA TYR A 109 10.43 -10.98 7.98
C TYR A 109 9.43 -9.81 8.09
N ILE A 110 8.68 -9.51 7.02
CA ILE A 110 7.68 -8.43 7.02
C ILE A 110 6.61 -8.66 8.09
N GLY A 111 6.05 -9.88 8.15
CA GLY A 111 5.01 -10.21 9.13
C GLY A 111 5.50 -10.09 10.57
N VAL A 112 6.73 -10.49 10.85
CA VAL A 112 7.35 -10.33 12.19
C VAL A 112 7.69 -8.86 12.46
N LEU A 113 8.25 -8.14 11.49
CA LEU A 113 8.64 -6.73 11.63
C LEU A 113 7.46 -5.86 12.03
N ILE A 114 6.31 -6.02 11.37
CA ILE A 114 5.08 -5.28 11.71
C ILE A 114 4.70 -5.55 13.17
N LYS A 115 4.73 -6.82 13.60
CA LYS A 115 4.39 -7.16 14.99
C LYS A 115 5.36 -6.55 16.01
N VAL A 116 6.65 -6.53 15.67
CA VAL A 116 7.69 -5.91 16.50
C VAL A 116 7.47 -4.41 16.60
N LEU A 117 7.23 -3.71 15.48
CA LEU A 117 6.97 -2.27 15.46
C LEU A 117 5.71 -1.89 16.27
N GLU A 118 4.64 -2.68 16.15
CA GLU A 118 3.44 -2.54 16.98
C GLU A 118 3.77 -2.65 18.47
N ASN A 119 4.53 -3.68 18.87
CA ASN A 119 4.86 -3.94 20.27
C ASN A 119 5.83 -2.91 20.86
N MET A 120 6.73 -2.35 20.04
CA MET A 120 7.71 -1.34 20.48
C MET A 120 7.10 0.07 20.58
N SER A 121 5.79 0.21 20.38
CA SER A 121 5.11 1.52 20.38
C SER A 121 5.38 2.38 21.61
N ARG A 122 5.44 1.76 22.79
CA ARG A 122 5.75 2.48 24.04
C ARG A 122 7.19 3.00 24.09
N GLU A 123 8.14 2.20 23.63
CA GLU A 123 9.57 2.51 23.71
C GLU A 123 9.96 3.64 22.75
N PHE A 124 9.30 3.71 21.58
CA PHE A 124 9.53 4.74 20.58
C PHE A 124 8.55 5.92 20.64
N GLU A 125 7.71 6.01 21.68
CA GLU A 125 6.73 7.10 21.86
C GLU A 125 5.85 7.33 20.61
N TRP A 126 5.46 6.24 19.95
CA TRP A 126 4.56 6.26 18.80
C TRP A 126 3.36 5.37 19.05
N SER A 127 2.32 5.52 18.24
CA SER A 127 1.29 4.50 18.06
C SER A 127 1.26 4.08 16.60
N MET A 128 1.34 2.78 16.36
CA MET A 128 1.19 2.20 15.03
C MET A 128 -0.26 1.78 14.78
N SER A 129 -0.79 2.06 13.59
CA SER A 129 -2.13 1.61 13.20
C SER A 129 -2.21 1.41 11.68
N PRO A 130 -2.93 0.37 11.19
CA PRO A 130 -3.16 0.20 9.76
C PRO A 130 -3.94 1.40 9.21
N ILE A 131 -3.69 1.77 7.94
CA ILE A 131 -4.37 2.93 7.32
C ILE A 131 -5.88 2.73 7.16
N ASP A 132 -6.33 1.48 7.06
CA ASP A 132 -7.74 1.09 6.98
C ASP A 132 -7.95 -0.36 7.44
N SER A 133 -9.22 -0.80 7.45
CA SER A 133 -9.58 -2.17 7.84
C SER A 133 -9.09 -3.22 6.84
N LYS A 134 -8.94 -2.88 5.55
CA LYS A 134 -8.48 -3.83 4.53
C LYS A 134 -7.05 -4.25 4.80
N VAL A 135 -6.18 -3.29 5.13
CA VAL A 135 -4.79 -3.60 5.50
C VAL A 135 -4.72 -4.46 6.76
N ASN A 136 -5.56 -4.15 7.76
CA ASN A 136 -5.65 -4.97 8.97
C ASN A 136 -6.05 -6.42 8.66
N ASP A 137 -7.09 -6.60 7.84
CA ASP A 137 -7.61 -7.91 7.48
C ASP A 137 -6.61 -8.70 6.64
N LEU A 138 -5.94 -8.03 5.68
CA LEU A 138 -4.85 -8.58 4.90
C LEU A 138 -3.74 -9.09 5.81
N TYR A 139 -3.26 -8.25 6.74
CA TYR A 139 -2.19 -8.61 7.67
C TYR A 139 -2.57 -9.82 8.52
N ASN A 140 -3.76 -9.81 9.11
CA ASN A 140 -4.23 -10.88 9.99
C ASN A 140 -4.41 -12.20 9.24
N LYS A 141 -5.04 -12.15 8.06
CA LYS A 141 -5.32 -13.34 7.24
C LYS A 141 -4.04 -13.94 6.65
N LYS A 142 -3.14 -13.10 6.12
CA LYS A 142 -1.95 -13.55 5.39
C LYS A 142 -0.79 -13.87 6.34
N TYR A 143 -0.52 -13.03 7.35
CA TYR A 143 0.67 -13.11 8.18
C TYR A 143 0.37 -13.56 9.60
N ALA A 144 -0.44 -12.80 10.34
CA ALA A 144 -0.54 -12.96 11.79
C ALA A 144 -1.07 -14.35 12.20
N ASN A 145 -2.10 -14.84 11.52
CA ASN A 145 -2.65 -16.18 11.79
C ASN A 145 -1.60 -17.28 11.55
N THR A 146 -0.84 -17.22 10.46
CA THR A 146 0.19 -18.22 10.15
C THR A 146 1.33 -18.16 11.16
N LEU A 147 1.86 -16.96 11.43
CA LEU A 147 3.05 -16.75 12.24
C LEU A 147 2.80 -16.93 13.74
N PHE A 148 1.72 -16.37 14.26
CA PHE A 148 1.52 -16.24 15.72
C PHE A 148 0.43 -17.15 16.26
N THR A 149 -0.59 -17.48 15.47
CA THR A 149 -1.66 -18.42 15.88
C THR A 149 -1.27 -19.86 15.57
N LYS A 150 -0.96 -20.16 14.31
CA LYS A 150 -0.57 -21.51 13.85
C LYS A 150 0.89 -21.84 14.13
N LYS A 151 1.73 -20.83 14.37
CA LYS A 151 3.19 -20.97 14.59
C LYS A 151 3.89 -21.71 13.45
N GLN A 152 3.54 -21.36 12.22
CA GLN A 152 4.08 -21.94 11.00
C GLN A 152 4.97 -20.92 10.27
N SER A 153 5.96 -21.42 9.54
CA SER A 153 6.73 -20.60 8.61
C SER A 153 5.83 -20.11 7.46
N MET A 154 6.15 -18.94 6.92
CA MET A 154 5.47 -18.47 5.71
C MET A 154 5.89 -19.36 4.54
N GLY A 155 4.91 -19.81 3.74
CA GLY A 155 5.21 -20.45 2.47
C GLY A 155 5.81 -19.47 1.46
N SER A 156 6.33 -20.01 0.35
CA SER A 156 6.80 -19.17 -0.76
C SER A 156 5.69 -18.23 -1.23
N THR A 157 6.02 -16.94 -1.34
CA THR A 157 5.12 -15.92 -1.87
C THR A 157 4.81 -16.26 -3.34
N PRO A 158 3.53 -16.48 -3.70
CA PRO A 158 3.16 -16.63 -5.11
C PRO A 158 3.62 -15.41 -5.90
N ARG A 159 3.83 -15.56 -7.22
CA ARG A 159 4.04 -14.40 -8.10
C ARG A 159 2.88 -13.43 -7.88
N VAL A 160 3.19 -12.18 -7.55
CA VAL A 160 2.17 -11.15 -7.41
C VAL A 160 1.73 -10.78 -8.82
N VAL A 161 0.45 -10.99 -9.12
CA VAL A 161 -0.19 -10.36 -10.27
C VAL A 161 -0.48 -8.92 -9.84
N LEU A 162 -0.12 -7.93 -10.67
CA LEU A 162 -0.34 -6.50 -10.40
C LEU A 162 -1.75 -6.20 -9.87
N GLU A 163 -2.74 -6.92 -10.38
CA GLU A 163 -4.16 -6.84 -10.03
C GLU A 163 -4.48 -7.17 -8.56
N THR A 164 -3.52 -7.75 -7.82
CA THR A 164 -3.67 -8.15 -6.40
C THR A 164 -2.65 -7.47 -5.47
N TYR A 165 -1.99 -6.43 -5.96
CA TYR A 165 -0.99 -5.69 -5.21
C TYR A 165 -1.63 -4.78 -4.15
N GLU A 166 -1.51 -5.15 -2.87
CA GLU A 166 -1.91 -4.31 -1.74
C GLU A 166 -0.71 -4.07 -0.80
N PRO A 167 -0.24 -2.82 -0.65
CA PRO A 167 0.83 -2.50 0.27
C PRO A 167 0.37 -2.68 1.72
N LEU A 168 1.28 -3.19 2.56
CA LEU A 168 1.09 -3.18 4.01
C LEU A 168 1.40 -1.76 4.51
N ALA A 169 0.34 -0.97 4.62
CA ALA A 169 0.41 0.47 4.89
C ALA A 169 -0.06 0.81 6.30
N TYR A 170 0.80 1.48 7.05
CA TYR A 170 0.58 1.84 8.45
C TYR A 170 0.87 3.32 8.68
N THR A 171 0.23 3.87 9.70
CA THR A 171 0.58 5.17 10.27
C THR A 171 1.37 4.96 11.55
N LEU A 172 2.42 5.75 11.73
CA LEU A 172 3.14 5.94 12.99
C LEU A 172 2.83 7.34 13.48
N LYS A 173 1.97 7.46 14.48
CA LYS A 173 1.66 8.73 15.13
C LYS A 173 2.57 8.92 16.34
N MET A 174 3.49 9.87 16.25
CA MET A 174 4.42 10.23 17.31
C MET A 174 3.70 11.09 18.37
N TYR A 175 4.15 11.05 19.63
CA TYR A 175 3.57 11.85 20.71
C TYR A 175 3.70 13.37 20.50
N ASN A 176 4.70 13.80 19.72
CA ASN A 176 4.85 15.20 19.31
C ASN A 176 3.83 15.65 18.23
N GLY A 177 2.91 14.77 17.82
CA GLY A 177 1.85 15.06 16.86
C GLY A 177 2.21 14.82 15.39
N LYS A 178 3.47 14.48 15.09
CA LYS A 178 3.87 14.10 13.72
C LYS A 178 3.30 12.73 13.35
N VAL A 179 2.97 12.57 12.07
CA VAL A 179 2.49 11.32 11.51
C VAL A 179 3.40 10.92 10.35
N ALA A 180 3.96 9.72 10.44
CA ALA A 180 4.67 9.09 9.33
C ALA A 180 3.78 7.98 8.74
N GLY A 181 3.75 7.87 7.42
CA GLY A 181 3.20 6.70 6.73
C GLY A 181 4.33 5.72 6.47
N VAL A 182 4.16 4.45 6.83
CA VAL A 182 5.15 3.38 6.59
C VAL A 182 4.52 2.33 5.70
N PHE A 183 5.18 2.03 4.58
CA PHE A 183 4.65 1.17 3.53
C PHE A 183 5.64 0.05 3.22
N PHE A 184 5.22 -1.18 3.49
CA PHE A 184 5.96 -2.40 3.16
C PHE A 184 5.33 -3.12 1.98
N VAL A 185 6.19 -3.64 1.12
CA VAL A 185 5.77 -4.38 -0.05
C VAL A 185 6.41 -5.76 -0.03
N ASP A 186 5.55 -6.76 0.02
CA ASP A 186 5.93 -8.16 -0.02
C ASP A 186 5.96 -8.64 -1.47
N THR A 187 7.12 -8.51 -2.12
CA THR A 187 7.31 -8.98 -3.50
C THR A 187 7.76 -10.44 -3.51
N ALA A 188 7.29 -11.20 -4.50
CA ALA A 188 7.93 -12.47 -4.84
C ALA A 188 9.34 -12.15 -5.36
N GLY A 189 10.37 -12.68 -4.68
CA GLY A 189 11.73 -12.56 -5.19
C GLY A 189 11.80 -13.16 -6.60
N GLU A 190 12.53 -12.52 -7.50
CA GLU A 190 13.05 -13.09 -8.75
C GLU A 190 12.13 -13.23 -9.98
N ASP A 191 10.84 -12.89 -9.97
CA ASP A 191 10.07 -12.92 -11.23
C ASP A 191 9.62 -11.55 -11.70
N VAL A 192 10.57 -10.87 -12.33
CA VAL A 192 10.42 -9.59 -13.05
C VAL A 192 10.14 -9.89 -14.53
N SER A 193 9.26 -10.85 -14.83
CA SER A 193 9.04 -11.36 -16.20
C SER A 193 7.76 -10.86 -16.87
N ALA A 194 7.06 -9.89 -16.26
CA ALA A 194 5.92 -9.19 -16.87
C ALA A 194 6.22 -7.69 -16.84
N ASP A 195 6.19 -7.05 -18.01
CA ASP A 195 6.66 -5.68 -18.22
C ASP A 195 6.01 -4.66 -17.27
N ASP A 196 4.71 -4.80 -16.99
CA ASP A 196 3.99 -3.90 -16.08
C ASP A 196 4.34 -4.13 -14.60
N TYR A 197 4.56 -5.39 -14.19
CA TYR A 197 4.92 -5.74 -12.80
C TYR A 197 6.34 -5.27 -12.47
N ALA A 198 7.24 -5.41 -13.45
CA ALA A 198 8.57 -4.86 -13.40
C ALA A 198 8.54 -3.34 -13.20
N TYR A 199 7.66 -2.64 -13.92
CA TYR A 199 7.55 -1.18 -13.85
C TYR A 199 7.07 -0.68 -12.48
N THR A 200 6.05 -1.31 -11.89
CA THR A 200 5.56 -0.90 -10.56
C THR A 200 6.58 -1.19 -9.46
N ILE A 201 7.26 -2.34 -9.51
CA ILE A 201 8.35 -2.65 -8.58
C ILE A 201 9.54 -1.71 -8.79
N GLN A 202 9.89 -1.39 -10.03
CA GLN A 202 10.96 -0.45 -10.32
C GLN A 202 10.63 0.93 -9.75
N LYS A 203 9.40 1.42 -9.95
CA LYS A 203 8.93 2.67 -9.34
C LYS A 203 8.99 2.60 -7.82
N TYR A 204 8.57 1.48 -7.24
CA TYR A 204 8.62 1.30 -5.80
C TYR A 204 10.05 1.35 -5.25
N ILE A 205 10.98 0.60 -5.83
CA ILE A 205 12.40 0.61 -5.42
C ILE A 205 12.99 2.01 -5.62
N SER A 206 12.70 2.66 -6.76
CA SER A 206 13.22 4.00 -7.08
C SER A 206 12.70 5.08 -6.13
N ASN A 207 11.49 4.91 -5.61
CA ASN A 207 10.86 5.81 -4.65
C ASN A 207 10.98 5.33 -3.19
N SER A 208 11.78 4.29 -2.93
CA SER A 208 11.93 3.75 -1.58
C SER A 208 12.78 4.68 -0.70
N SER A 209 12.33 4.88 0.54
CA SER A 209 13.08 5.58 1.59
C SER A 209 14.20 4.71 2.16
N GLY A 210 14.08 3.39 2.00
CA GLY A 210 15.09 2.43 2.40
C GLY A 210 14.86 1.06 1.76
N ILE A 211 15.95 0.31 1.63
CA ILE A 211 15.94 -1.05 1.08
C ILE A 211 16.42 -2.01 2.18
N ILE A 212 15.64 -3.06 2.41
CA ILE A 212 15.96 -4.18 3.29
C ILE A 212 16.31 -5.38 2.40
N PHE A 213 17.59 -5.70 2.32
CA PHE A 213 18.07 -6.86 1.56
C PHE A 213 18.19 -8.08 2.46
N LEU A 214 17.40 -9.11 2.19
CA LEU A 214 17.46 -10.37 2.92
C LEU A 214 18.34 -11.37 2.19
N VAL A 215 19.20 -12.02 2.97
CA VAL A 215 20.11 -13.08 2.53
C VAL A 215 19.92 -14.26 3.45
N ASP A 216 19.73 -15.44 2.87
CA ASP A 216 19.73 -16.70 3.58
C ASP A 216 21.14 -17.30 3.41
N PRO A 217 21.97 -17.32 4.48
CA PRO A 217 23.31 -17.88 4.41
C PRO A 217 23.31 -19.34 3.95
N LEU A 218 22.23 -20.08 4.21
CA LEU A 218 22.09 -21.48 3.80
C LEU A 218 21.82 -21.65 2.31
N GLN A 219 21.67 -20.58 1.53
CA GLN A 219 21.63 -20.67 0.07
C GLN A 219 23.04 -20.79 -0.55
N PHE A 220 24.10 -20.51 0.22
CA PHE A 220 25.48 -20.59 -0.27
C PHE A 220 26.11 -21.92 0.13
N ASP A 221 26.54 -22.71 -0.84
CA ASP A 221 27.15 -24.04 -0.60
C ASP A 221 28.36 -23.94 0.34
N TYR A 222 29.18 -22.90 0.18
CA TYR A 222 30.30 -22.61 1.09
C TYR A 222 29.90 -22.55 2.58
N VAL A 223 28.72 -21.99 2.88
CA VAL A 223 28.23 -21.89 4.26
C VAL A 223 27.68 -23.24 4.73
N LYS A 224 26.89 -23.93 3.89
CA LYS A 224 26.36 -25.27 4.18
C LYS A 224 27.49 -26.25 4.54
N ASP A 225 28.53 -26.27 3.70
CA ASP A 225 29.69 -27.16 3.86
C ASP A 225 30.42 -26.92 5.19
N ARG A 226 30.50 -25.67 5.64
CA ARG A 226 31.17 -25.30 6.91
C ARG A 226 30.37 -25.66 8.16
N ILE A 227 29.04 -25.73 8.06
CA ILE A 227 28.18 -26.02 9.22
C ILE A 227 27.63 -27.45 9.21
N GLY A 228 27.91 -28.23 8.15
CA GLY A 228 27.48 -29.63 8.02
C GLY A 228 25.96 -29.78 7.82
N ALA A 229 25.33 -28.84 7.12
CA ALA A 229 23.90 -28.82 6.82
C ALA A 229 23.57 -29.30 5.40
#